data_AF-A0A9P8ZR47-F1
#
_entry.id   AF-A0A9P8ZR47-F1
#
_cell.length_a   1.000
_cell.length_b   1.000
_cell.length_c   1.000
_cell.angle_alpha   90.00
_cell.angle_beta   90.00
_cell.angle_gamma   90.00
#
_symmetry.space_group_name_H-M   'P 1'
#
loop_
_entity.id
_entity.type
_entity.pdbx_description
1 polymer ?
#
loop_
_entity_poly.entity_id
_entity_poly.type
_entity_poly.pdbx_seq_one_letter_code
_entity_poly.pdbx_strand_id
1 'polypeptide(L)'
;MSHPDADNFPHATGNAARTVAAHEADQSDVVLYGSWFCPFVQRTWVTLEEKGVPYRYVEINPYLKQPEFLALNPKGLVPTAGVFGKPIYESLILNELFEELYNEPNTPRLLPADPVEKARARIWIDYIAKTIVPGFMKVVMAQSQDDQKARLQEFYDSLRKLCDERDAEGPFFLGANFGLVDAAIAPWVVRDHILAEHRAYDRSGAGQTWVQFAAALESRPSVIKTTSDRERYAPIYGRYLRNESQSEFANALRQGKPF
;
A
#
# COMPACT_ATOMS: atom_id res chain seq x y z
N MET A 1 -15.18 23.72 -9.71
CA MET A 1 -15.09 22.59 -10.65
C MET A 1 -14.91 21.33 -9.82
N SER A 2 -15.52 20.20 -10.18
CA SER A 2 -15.30 18.92 -9.51
C SER A 2 -13.82 18.54 -9.60
N HIS A 3 -13.32 17.80 -8.60
CA HIS A 3 -11.95 17.30 -8.63
C HIS A 3 -11.78 16.40 -9.88
N PRO A 4 -10.71 16.52 -10.68
CA PRO A 4 -10.58 15.78 -11.94
C PRO A 4 -10.54 14.25 -11.78
N ASP A 5 -10.23 13.78 -10.57
CA ASP A 5 -10.22 12.37 -10.17
C ASP A 5 -11.54 11.93 -9.48
N ALA A 6 -12.55 12.80 -9.41
CA ALA A 6 -13.83 12.50 -8.77
C ALA A 6 -14.62 11.40 -9.49
N ASP A 7 -14.38 11.20 -10.78
CA ASP A 7 -15.06 10.17 -11.59
C ASP A 7 -14.28 8.85 -11.66
N ASN A 8 -13.18 8.70 -10.90
CA ASN A 8 -12.46 7.42 -10.82
C ASN A 8 -13.40 6.34 -10.28
N PHE A 9 -13.48 5.21 -11.01
CA PHE A 9 -14.45 4.13 -10.84
C PHE A 9 -14.86 3.88 -9.38
N PRO A 10 -16.16 3.80 -9.07
CA PRO A 10 -16.62 3.91 -7.69
C PRO A 10 -16.39 2.66 -6.86
N HIS A 11 -15.97 1.52 -7.42
CA HIS A 11 -15.92 0.24 -6.70
C HIS A 11 -14.73 -0.61 -7.13
N ALA A 12 -14.28 -1.47 -6.21
CA ALA A 12 -13.31 -2.53 -6.47
C ALA A 12 -13.75 -3.46 -7.62
N THR A 13 -12.78 -4.15 -8.23
CA THR A 13 -13.00 -5.14 -9.30
C THR A 13 -12.27 -6.45 -9.00
N GLY A 14 -12.46 -7.49 -9.82
CA GLY A 14 -11.76 -8.77 -9.69
C GLY A 14 -11.81 -9.40 -8.30
N ASN A 15 -10.63 -9.75 -7.79
CA ASN A 15 -10.48 -10.34 -6.45
C ASN A 15 -10.89 -9.37 -5.33
N ALA A 16 -10.48 -8.10 -5.45
CA ALA A 16 -10.84 -7.06 -4.48
C ALA A 16 -12.36 -6.92 -4.34
N ALA A 17 -13.13 -6.96 -5.44
CA ALA A 17 -14.59 -6.92 -5.39
C ALA A 17 -15.19 -8.11 -4.61
N ARG A 18 -14.66 -9.32 -4.83
CA ARG A 18 -15.08 -10.51 -4.07
C ARG A 18 -14.77 -10.38 -2.58
N THR A 19 -13.62 -9.81 -2.24
CA THR A 19 -13.23 -9.56 -0.85
C THR A 19 -14.14 -8.50 -0.22
N VAL A 20 -14.46 -7.41 -0.92
CA VAL A 20 -15.44 -6.41 -0.44
C VAL A 20 -16.79 -7.10 -0.15
N ALA A 21 -17.32 -7.88 -1.09
CA ALA A 21 -18.60 -8.57 -0.93
C ALA A 21 -18.60 -9.55 0.26
N ALA A 22 -17.48 -10.23 0.53
CA ALA A 22 -17.33 -11.09 1.70
C ALA A 22 -17.33 -10.32 3.04
N HIS A 23 -17.08 -9.02 2.98
CA HIS A 23 -16.94 -8.10 4.12
C HIS A 23 -18.00 -6.96 4.08
N GLU A 24 -19.19 -7.24 3.54
CA GLU A 24 -20.32 -6.29 3.48
C GLU A 24 -21.21 -6.30 4.73
N ALA A 25 -20.92 -7.15 5.72
CA ALA A 25 -21.76 -7.33 6.91
C ALA A 25 -22.11 -5.99 7.60
N ASP A 26 -23.38 -5.83 7.97
CA ASP A 26 -23.89 -4.55 8.43
C ASP A 26 -23.32 -4.10 9.79
N GLN A 27 -22.88 -5.05 10.62
CA GLN A 27 -22.33 -4.81 11.94
C GLN A 27 -20.98 -5.48 12.08
N SER A 28 -19.94 -4.66 12.24
CA SER A 28 -18.59 -5.07 12.57
C SER A 28 -17.97 -4.03 13.49
N ASP A 29 -17.24 -4.48 14.51
CA ASP A 29 -16.48 -3.60 15.40
C ASP A 29 -15.35 -2.88 14.68
N VAL A 30 -14.90 -3.42 13.54
CA VAL A 30 -13.95 -2.79 12.63
C VAL A 30 -14.64 -2.43 11.33
N VAL A 31 -14.55 -1.16 10.94
CA VAL A 31 -15.01 -0.65 9.64
C VAL A 31 -13.83 -0.02 8.93
N LEU A 32 -13.43 -0.56 7.78
CA LEU A 32 -12.38 0.02 6.94
C LEU A 32 -13.00 0.94 5.89
N TYR A 33 -12.76 2.24 6.03
CA TYR A 33 -13.07 3.25 5.03
C TYR A 33 -11.88 3.37 4.07
N GLY A 34 -12.07 2.90 2.84
CA GLY A 34 -10.98 2.71 1.89
C GLY A 34 -11.39 3.05 0.47
N SER A 35 -10.39 3.28 -0.38
CA SER A 35 -10.58 3.32 -1.83
C SER A 35 -9.86 2.14 -2.44
N TRP A 36 -10.53 1.37 -3.29
CA TRP A 36 -9.99 0.12 -3.86
C TRP A 36 -8.66 0.30 -4.59
N PHE A 37 -8.42 1.49 -5.14
CA PHE A 37 -7.21 1.80 -5.89
C PHE A 37 -6.03 2.28 -5.03
N CYS A 38 -6.28 2.69 -3.78
CA CYS A 38 -5.28 3.33 -2.94
C CYS A 38 -4.27 2.31 -2.40
N PRO A 39 -2.96 2.46 -2.67
CA PRO A 39 -1.95 1.52 -2.15
C PRO A 39 -1.84 1.57 -0.62
N PHE A 40 -2.07 2.73 0.00
CA PHE A 40 -2.05 2.84 1.46
C PHE A 40 -3.22 2.10 2.11
N VAL A 41 -4.40 2.11 1.47
CA VAL A 41 -5.54 1.29 1.92
C VAL A 41 -5.21 -0.18 1.80
N GLN A 42 -4.60 -0.59 0.68
CA GLN A 42 -4.23 -1.97 0.46
C GLN A 42 -3.24 -2.51 1.51
N ARG A 43 -2.32 -1.69 2.05
CA ARG A 43 -1.45 -2.10 3.20
C ARG A 43 -2.28 -2.61 4.38
N THR A 44 -3.30 -1.84 4.76
CA THR A 44 -4.17 -2.16 5.90
C THR A 44 -5.13 -3.28 5.56
N TRP A 45 -5.63 -3.30 4.32
CA TRP A 45 -6.53 -4.34 3.85
C TRP A 45 -5.84 -5.72 3.85
N VAL A 46 -4.60 -5.79 3.37
CA VAL A 46 -3.75 -7.00 3.45
C VAL A 46 -3.56 -7.43 4.90
N THR A 47 -3.30 -6.49 5.80
CA THR A 47 -3.10 -6.80 7.23
C THR A 47 -4.36 -7.39 7.86
N LEU A 48 -5.54 -6.85 7.55
CA LEU A 48 -6.81 -7.40 8.03
C LEU A 48 -7.04 -8.83 7.51
N GLU A 49 -6.76 -9.08 6.22
CA GLU A 49 -6.86 -10.39 5.60
C GLU A 49 -5.88 -11.41 6.19
N GLU A 50 -4.63 -11.02 6.43
CA GLU A 50 -3.60 -11.87 7.05
C GLU A 50 -4.00 -12.28 8.47
N LYS A 51 -4.59 -11.36 9.22
CA LYS A 51 -4.97 -11.58 10.62
C LYS A 51 -6.36 -12.19 10.79
N GLY A 52 -7.11 -12.38 9.70
CA GLY A 52 -8.48 -12.91 9.74
C GLY A 52 -9.44 -12.04 10.54
N VAL A 53 -9.23 -10.73 10.54
CA VAL A 53 -10.07 -9.78 11.29
C VAL A 53 -11.46 -9.73 10.65
N PRO A 54 -12.55 -9.84 11.41
CA PRO A 54 -13.87 -9.46 10.92
C PRO A 54 -13.91 -7.95 10.75
N TYR A 55 -14.12 -7.47 9.52
CA TYR A 55 -14.31 -6.05 9.22
C TYR A 55 -15.43 -5.84 8.20
N ARG A 56 -16.00 -4.62 8.20
CA ARG A 56 -16.84 -4.10 7.12
C ARG A 56 -15.99 -3.22 6.20
N TYR A 57 -16.05 -3.41 4.89
CA TYR A 57 -15.44 -2.49 3.94
C TYR A 57 -16.44 -1.41 3.52
N VAL A 58 -16.02 -0.14 3.57
CA VAL A 58 -16.81 0.99 3.07
C VAL A 58 -15.96 1.75 2.05
N GLU A 59 -16.44 1.72 0.81
CA GLU A 59 -15.78 2.39 -0.30
C GLU A 59 -15.98 3.91 -0.20
N ILE A 60 -14.86 4.63 -0.17
CA ILE A 60 -14.80 6.09 -0.09
C ILE A 60 -14.07 6.60 -1.31
N ASN A 61 -14.70 7.53 -2.03
CA ASN A 61 -14.00 8.35 -3.01
C ASN A 61 -13.35 9.54 -2.27
N PRO A 62 -12.02 9.58 -2.12
CA PRO A 62 -11.34 10.58 -1.30
C PRO A 62 -11.32 11.97 -1.97
N TYR A 63 -11.66 12.02 -3.26
CA TYR A 63 -11.82 13.25 -4.03
C TYR A 63 -13.22 13.86 -3.90
N LEU A 64 -14.17 13.08 -3.38
CA LEU A 64 -15.51 13.51 -2.98
C LEU A 64 -15.63 13.38 -1.47
N LYS A 65 -15.08 14.37 -0.75
CA LYS A 65 -15.05 14.39 0.72
C LYS A 65 -16.47 14.56 1.30
N GLN A 66 -17.19 13.45 1.46
CA GLN A 66 -18.55 13.43 2.01
C GLN A 66 -18.56 13.96 3.46
N PRO A 67 -19.56 14.77 3.86
CA PRO A 67 -19.63 15.34 5.20
C PRO A 67 -19.54 14.30 6.33
N GLU A 68 -20.17 13.14 6.16
CA GLU A 68 -20.19 12.05 7.12
C GLU A 68 -18.79 11.47 7.33
N PHE A 69 -18.01 11.31 6.25
CA PHE A 69 -16.64 10.85 6.33
C PHE A 69 -15.70 11.91 6.93
N LEU A 70 -15.92 13.19 6.62
CA LEU A 70 -15.16 14.29 7.19
C LEU A 70 -15.38 14.46 8.70
N ALA A 71 -16.60 14.16 9.18
CA ALA A 71 -16.89 14.14 10.62
C ALA A 71 -16.06 13.05 11.34
N LEU A 72 -15.76 11.95 10.66
CA LEU A 72 -14.93 10.85 11.18
C LEU A 72 -13.43 11.19 11.09
N ASN A 73 -12.98 11.70 9.95
CA ASN A 73 -11.59 12.12 9.72
C ASN A 73 -11.57 13.48 8.99
N PRO A 74 -11.27 14.59 9.72
CA PRO A 74 -11.23 15.93 9.12
C PRO A 74 -10.20 16.10 8.00
N LYS A 75 -9.16 15.26 7.92
CA LYS A 75 -8.22 15.27 6.78
C LYS A 75 -8.88 14.72 5.51
N GLY A 76 -9.87 13.84 5.64
CA GLY A 76 -10.54 13.17 4.52
C GLY A 76 -9.63 12.22 3.75
N LEU A 77 -8.68 11.59 4.45
CA LEU A 77 -7.72 10.65 3.85
C LEU A 77 -8.10 9.20 4.17
N VAL A 78 -7.73 8.30 3.24
CA VAL A 78 -7.87 6.86 3.41
C VAL A 78 -6.48 6.20 3.44
N PRO A 79 -6.30 5.08 4.18
CA PRO A 79 -7.30 4.40 4.99
C PRO A 79 -7.65 5.17 6.27
N THR A 80 -8.93 5.11 6.62
CA THR A 80 -9.42 5.41 7.96
C THR A 80 -10.17 4.17 8.43
N ALA A 81 -10.00 3.76 9.68
CA ALA A 81 -10.78 2.69 10.27
C ALA A 81 -11.57 3.18 11.48
N GLY A 82 -12.84 2.80 11.56
CA GLY A 82 -13.57 2.84 12.82
C GLY A 82 -13.27 1.56 13.59
N VAL A 83 -12.55 1.65 14.71
CA VAL A 83 -12.18 0.50 15.55
C VAL A 83 -12.88 0.67 16.90
N PHE A 84 -13.86 -0.20 17.19
CA PHE A 84 -14.76 -0.10 18.34
C PHE A 84 -15.39 1.29 18.47
N GLY A 85 -15.85 1.84 17.34
CA GLY A 85 -16.45 3.17 17.25
C GLY A 85 -15.48 4.36 17.32
N LYS A 86 -14.17 4.12 17.39
CA LYS A 86 -13.14 5.19 17.43
C LYS A 86 -12.42 5.30 16.08
N PRO A 87 -12.35 6.50 15.46
CA PRO A 87 -11.60 6.68 14.23
C PRO A 87 -10.10 6.63 14.45
N ILE A 88 -9.40 5.83 13.64
CA ILE A 88 -7.94 5.77 13.53
C ILE A 88 -7.57 5.87 12.05
N TYR A 89 -6.48 6.56 11.73
CA TYR A 89 -5.98 6.73 10.37
C TYR A 89 -4.45 6.54 10.37
N GLU A 90 -3.83 6.71 9.20
CA GLU A 90 -2.45 6.32 8.87
C GLU A 90 -2.29 4.80 8.72
N SER A 91 -2.06 4.35 7.48
CA SER A 91 -2.02 2.91 7.13
C SER A 91 -1.08 2.08 8.01
N LEU A 92 0.11 2.60 8.32
CA LEU A 92 1.11 1.88 9.12
C LEU A 92 0.73 1.82 10.60
N ILE A 93 0.09 2.87 11.12
CA ILE A 93 -0.43 2.88 12.50
C ILE A 93 -1.59 1.91 12.64
N LEU A 94 -2.49 1.86 11.65
CA LEU A 94 -3.56 0.87 11.59
C LEU A 94 -3.01 -0.56 11.57
N ASN A 95 -1.95 -0.81 10.78
CA ASN A 95 -1.33 -2.13 10.73
C ASN A 95 -0.77 -2.56 12.09
N GLU A 96 -0.07 -1.68 12.80
CA GLU A 96 0.43 -1.96 14.16
C GLU A 96 -0.71 -2.16 15.15
N LEU A 97 -1.76 -1.34 15.09
CA LEU A 97 -2.94 -1.48 15.95
C LEU A 97 -3.60 -2.85 15.75
N PHE A 98 -3.78 -3.29 14.52
CA PHE A 98 -4.38 -4.61 14.25
C PHE A 98 -3.46 -5.74 14.67
N GLU A 99 -2.13 -5.61 14.51
CA GLU A 99 -1.16 -6.55 15.07
C GLU A 99 -1.28 -6.68 16.60
N GLU A 100 -1.50 -5.57 17.31
CA GLU A 100 -1.66 -5.56 18.76
C GLU A 100 -3.02 -6.14 19.21
N LEU A 101 -4.12 -5.75 18.56
CA LEU A 101 -5.48 -6.16 18.95
C LEU A 101 -5.77 -7.63 18.64
N TYR A 102 -5.19 -8.17 17.57
CA TYR A 102 -5.48 -9.53 17.09
C TYR A 102 -4.23 -10.41 17.19
N ASN A 103 -3.72 -10.60 18.42
CA ASN A 103 -2.44 -11.27 18.70
C ASN A 103 -2.59 -12.67 19.34
N GLU A 104 -3.78 -13.26 19.24
CA GLU A 104 -4.12 -14.57 19.79
C GLU A 104 -3.20 -15.68 19.26
N PRO A 105 -2.96 -16.78 20.01
CA PRO A 105 -2.00 -17.83 19.64
C PRO A 105 -2.17 -18.46 18.25
N ASN A 106 -3.40 -18.47 17.72
CA ASN A 106 -3.72 -19.07 16.41
C ASN A 106 -3.79 -18.04 15.27
N THR A 107 -3.50 -16.77 15.54
CA THR A 107 -3.48 -15.71 14.53
C THR A 107 -2.03 -15.50 14.06
N PRO A 108 -1.79 -15.34 12.74
CA PRO A 108 -0.46 -15.00 12.24
C PRO A 108 0.10 -13.75 12.93
N ARG A 109 1.34 -13.85 13.43
CA ARG A 109 2.12 -12.71 13.92
C ARG A 109 2.84 -12.06 12.75
N LEU A 110 2.58 -10.78 12.54
CA LEU A 110 3.18 -10.02 11.44
C LEU A 110 4.40 -9.20 11.89
N LEU A 111 4.68 -9.18 13.19
CA LEU A 111 5.93 -8.67 13.75
C LEU A 111 6.60 -9.71 14.67
N PRO A 112 7.93 -9.66 14.81
CA PRO A 112 8.65 -10.47 15.78
C PRO A 112 8.16 -10.23 17.22
N ALA A 113 8.21 -11.28 18.04
CA ALA A 113 7.91 -11.18 19.47
C ALA A 113 9.03 -10.44 20.23
N ASP A 114 10.28 -10.67 19.84
CA ASP A 114 11.43 -9.98 20.43
C ASP A 114 11.34 -8.46 20.19
N PRO A 115 11.45 -7.62 21.24
CA PRO A 115 11.34 -6.17 21.11
C PRO A 115 12.39 -5.52 20.19
N VAL A 116 13.61 -6.07 20.13
CA VAL A 116 14.70 -5.53 19.32
C VAL A 116 14.45 -5.85 17.85
N GLU A 117 14.11 -7.11 17.53
CA GLU A 117 13.77 -7.48 16.16
C GLU A 117 12.50 -6.79 15.66
N LYS A 118 11.52 -6.55 16.56
CA LYS A 118 10.37 -5.70 16.25
C LYS A 118 10.78 -4.27 15.89
N ALA A 119 11.74 -3.69 16.61
CA ALA A 119 12.28 -2.37 16.29
C ALA A 119 13.03 -2.38 14.95
N ARG A 120 13.80 -3.43 14.64
CA ARG A 120 14.45 -3.61 13.33
C ARG A 120 13.43 -3.68 12.19
N ALA A 121 12.34 -4.42 12.36
CA ALA A 121 11.24 -4.45 11.38
C ALA A 121 10.64 -3.05 11.14
N ARG A 122 10.42 -2.27 12.21
CA ARG A 122 9.92 -0.89 12.11
C ARG A 122 10.87 0.04 11.35
N ILE A 123 12.18 -0.12 11.49
CA ILE A 123 13.17 0.65 10.70
C ILE A 123 12.98 0.40 9.20
N TRP A 124 12.73 -0.85 8.78
CA TRP A 124 12.55 -1.17 7.38
C TRP A 124 11.17 -0.77 6.83
N ILE A 125 10.12 -0.81 7.67
CA ILE A 125 8.84 -0.19 7.34
C ILE A 125 9.01 1.32 7.11
N ASP A 126 9.77 1.99 7.96
CA ASP A 126 10.07 3.42 7.82
C ASP A 126 10.89 3.72 6.56
N TYR A 127 11.87 2.87 6.24
CA TYR A 127 12.64 2.95 4.99
C TYR A 127 11.75 2.80 3.76
N ILE A 128 10.80 1.85 3.77
CA ILE A 128 9.82 1.71 2.69
C ILE A 128 8.99 2.99 2.56
N ALA A 129 8.46 3.51 3.68
CA ALA A 129 7.61 4.69 3.69
C ALA A 129 8.33 5.96 3.23
N LYS A 130 9.58 6.18 3.65
CA LYS A 130 10.34 7.42 3.39
C LYS A 130 11.23 7.37 2.16
N THR A 131 11.58 6.19 1.66
CA THR A 131 12.51 6.03 0.54
C THR A 131 11.85 5.35 -0.65
N ILE A 132 11.36 4.12 -0.49
CA ILE A 132 10.85 3.33 -1.62
C ILE A 132 9.58 3.93 -2.19
N VAL A 133 8.61 4.29 -1.35
CA VAL A 133 7.33 4.83 -1.80
C VAL A 133 7.46 6.19 -2.49
N PRO A 134 8.20 7.19 -1.94
CA PRO A 134 8.53 8.41 -2.66
C PRO A 134 9.37 8.15 -3.91
N GLY A 135 10.32 7.22 -3.86
CA GLY A 135 11.15 6.81 -5.00
C GLY A 135 10.30 6.34 -6.17
N PHE A 136 9.41 5.38 -5.93
CA PHE A 136 8.46 4.87 -6.92
C PHE A 136 7.69 6.02 -7.60
N MET A 137 7.12 6.93 -6.81
CA MET A 137 6.35 8.04 -7.38
C MET A 137 7.20 9.07 -8.11
N LYS A 138 8.44 9.31 -7.69
CA LYS A 138 9.38 10.15 -8.45
C LYS A 138 9.64 9.54 -9.83
N VAL A 139 9.79 8.22 -9.94
CA VAL A 139 9.88 7.56 -11.26
C VAL A 139 8.59 7.76 -12.07
N VAL A 140 7.42 7.54 -11.47
CA VAL A 140 6.12 7.74 -12.14
C VAL A 140 5.99 9.18 -12.65
N MET A 141 6.33 10.18 -11.84
CA MET A 141 6.08 11.59 -12.12
C MET A 141 7.20 12.28 -12.92
N ALA A 142 8.34 11.62 -13.14
CA ALA A 142 9.45 12.15 -13.94
C ALA A 142 9.01 12.40 -15.40
N GLN A 143 9.30 13.59 -15.91
CA GLN A 143 8.78 14.06 -17.21
C GLN A 143 9.80 13.92 -18.35
N SER A 144 11.08 14.23 -18.12
CA SER A 144 12.13 14.05 -19.13
C SER A 144 12.70 12.63 -19.08
N GLN A 145 13.17 12.12 -20.21
CA GLN A 145 13.79 10.79 -20.28
C GLN A 145 15.02 10.67 -19.37
N ASP A 146 15.82 11.73 -19.26
CA ASP A 146 17.01 11.74 -18.40
C ASP A 146 16.64 11.70 -16.91
N ASP A 147 15.61 12.47 -16.48
CA ASP A 147 15.11 12.39 -15.11
C ASP A 147 14.50 11.01 -14.84
N GLN A 148 13.72 10.45 -15.78
CA GLN A 148 13.16 9.09 -15.64
C GLN A 148 14.27 8.05 -15.41
N LYS A 149 15.34 8.08 -16.20
CA LYS A 149 16.49 7.17 -16.02
C LYS A 149 17.19 7.38 -14.68
N ALA A 150 17.43 8.63 -14.29
CA ALA A 150 18.08 8.95 -13.02
C ALA A 150 17.24 8.47 -11.82
N ARG A 151 15.94 8.78 -11.80
CA ARG A 151 15.02 8.33 -10.73
C ARG A 151 14.87 6.82 -10.69
N LEU A 152 14.83 6.17 -11.86
CA LEU A 152 14.76 4.71 -11.93
C LEU A 152 16.02 4.07 -11.33
N GLN A 153 17.20 4.62 -11.60
CA GLN A 153 18.44 4.13 -11.01
C GLN A 153 18.44 4.30 -9.48
N GLU A 154 18.07 5.48 -8.97
CA GLU A 154 17.91 5.73 -7.52
C GLU A 154 16.92 4.74 -6.87
N PHE A 155 15.83 4.42 -7.58
CA PHE A 155 14.84 3.46 -7.14
C PHE A 155 15.39 2.03 -7.09
N TYR A 156 16.12 1.59 -8.11
CA TYR A 156 16.80 0.29 -8.09
C TYR A 156 17.80 0.16 -6.94
N ASP A 157 18.60 1.20 -6.69
CA ASP A 157 19.57 1.20 -5.59
C ASP A 157 18.86 1.07 -4.24
N SER A 158 17.69 1.70 -4.10
CA SER A 158 16.87 1.60 -2.89
C SER A 158 16.25 0.21 -2.70
N LEU A 159 15.79 -0.43 -3.77
CA LEU A 159 15.27 -1.80 -3.74
C LEU A 159 16.38 -2.82 -3.42
N ARG A 160 17.59 -2.64 -3.97
CA ARG A 160 18.76 -3.47 -3.64
C ARG A 160 19.09 -3.38 -2.15
N LYS A 161 19.15 -2.16 -1.60
CA LYS A 161 19.40 -1.95 -0.17
C LYS A 161 18.36 -2.66 0.72
N LEU A 162 17.08 -2.64 0.35
CA LEU A 162 16.06 -3.42 1.07
C LEU A 162 16.35 -4.92 1.00
N CYS A 163 16.70 -5.43 -0.18
CA CYS A 163 16.98 -6.85 -0.39
C CYS A 163 18.23 -7.34 0.34
N ASP A 164 19.26 -6.51 0.47
CA ASP A 164 20.51 -6.83 1.17
C ASP A 164 20.29 -7.12 2.67
N GLU A 165 19.19 -6.60 3.22
CA GLU A 165 18.86 -6.67 4.65
C GLU A 165 17.72 -7.63 4.96
N ARG A 166 17.24 -8.32 3.92
CA ARG A 166 16.27 -9.41 4.04
C ARG A 166 16.92 -10.63 4.69
N ASP A 167 16.15 -11.32 5.51
CA ASP A 167 16.56 -12.60 6.07
C ASP A 167 16.87 -13.65 4.98
N ALA A 168 17.94 -14.42 5.19
CA ALA A 168 18.41 -15.43 4.24
C ALA A 168 17.44 -16.60 4.06
N GLU A 169 16.62 -16.91 5.07
CA GLU A 169 15.64 -18.00 4.98
C GLU A 169 14.58 -17.70 3.93
N GLY A 170 14.16 -16.42 3.80
CA GLY A 170 13.16 -15.98 2.82
C GLY A 170 11.87 -16.83 2.80
N PRO A 171 10.91 -16.57 1.91
CA PRO A 171 10.99 -15.63 0.80
C PRO A 171 10.57 -14.20 1.16
N PHE A 172 10.13 -13.95 2.40
CA PHE A 172 9.66 -12.64 2.87
C PHE A 172 10.75 -11.89 3.63
N PHE A 173 10.48 -10.63 4.00
CA PHE A 173 11.50 -9.73 4.53
C PHE A 173 12.18 -10.28 5.80
N LEU A 174 11.38 -10.81 6.73
CA LEU A 174 11.83 -11.35 8.02
C LEU A 174 12.00 -12.88 8.01
N GLY A 175 12.09 -13.50 6.83
CA GLY A 175 12.31 -14.93 6.66
C GLY A 175 11.12 -15.66 6.02
N ALA A 176 10.77 -16.83 6.57
CA ALA A 176 9.75 -17.72 6.01
C ALA A 176 8.32 -17.18 6.03
N ASN A 177 8.02 -16.27 6.95
CA ASN A 177 6.66 -15.80 7.20
C ASN A 177 6.46 -14.37 6.72
N PHE A 178 5.29 -14.11 6.14
CA PHE A 178 4.86 -12.77 5.73
C PHE A 178 4.66 -11.89 6.98
N GLY A 179 5.17 -10.66 6.95
CA GLY A 179 5.08 -9.70 8.05
C GLY A 179 4.70 -8.28 7.62
N LEU A 180 4.71 -7.36 8.58
CA LEU A 180 4.30 -5.97 8.31
C LEU A 180 5.27 -5.21 7.38
N VAL A 181 6.54 -5.63 7.30
CA VAL A 181 7.48 -5.07 6.31
C VAL A 181 7.02 -5.42 4.89
N ASP A 182 6.57 -6.65 4.69
CA ASP A 182 6.03 -7.15 3.41
C ASP A 182 4.71 -6.45 3.06
N ALA A 183 3.79 -6.35 4.01
CA ALA A 183 2.53 -5.62 3.85
C ALA A 183 2.75 -4.14 3.49
N ALA A 184 3.84 -3.53 3.98
CA ALA A 184 4.17 -2.14 3.71
C ALA A 184 4.65 -1.89 2.28
N ILE A 185 5.22 -2.88 1.58
CA ILE A 185 5.73 -2.73 0.21
C ILE A 185 4.89 -3.43 -0.86
N ALA A 186 4.15 -4.49 -0.51
CA ALA A 186 3.38 -5.30 -1.46
C ALA A 186 2.46 -4.49 -2.41
N PRO A 187 1.74 -3.43 -1.96
CA PRO A 187 0.91 -2.64 -2.86
C PRO A 187 1.68 -1.95 -4.00
N TRP A 188 2.96 -1.62 -3.80
CA TRP A 188 3.81 -1.03 -4.84
C TRP A 188 4.36 -2.10 -5.78
N VAL A 189 4.60 -3.32 -5.29
CA VAL A 189 4.96 -4.47 -6.14
C VAL A 189 3.82 -4.80 -7.11
N VAL A 190 2.58 -4.83 -6.62
CA VAL A 190 1.39 -5.04 -7.47
C VAL A 190 1.29 -3.99 -8.59
N ARG A 191 1.78 -2.77 -8.34
CA ARG A 191 1.68 -1.63 -9.25
C ARG A 191 2.95 -1.36 -10.05
N ASP A 192 4.00 -2.15 -9.89
CA ASP A 192 5.28 -1.92 -10.59
C ASP A 192 5.18 -2.15 -12.11
N HIS A 193 4.13 -2.84 -12.55
CA HIS A 193 3.75 -2.91 -13.96
C HIS A 193 3.56 -1.53 -14.62
N ILE A 194 3.12 -0.51 -13.86
CA ILE A 194 3.03 0.87 -14.36
C ILE A 194 4.41 1.40 -14.74
N LEU A 195 5.44 1.08 -13.94
CA LEU A 195 6.81 1.45 -14.27
C LEU A 195 7.33 0.62 -15.44
N ALA A 196 6.99 -0.66 -15.51
CA ALA A 196 7.42 -1.53 -16.61
C ALA A 196 6.89 -1.02 -17.97
N GLU A 197 5.61 -0.67 -18.03
CA GLU A 197 4.95 -0.18 -19.24
C GLU A 197 5.40 1.22 -19.65
N HIS A 198 5.72 2.11 -18.70
CA HIS A 198 5.88 3.54 -18.99
C HIS A 198 7.25 4.11 -18.64
N ARG A 199 8.10 3.39 -17.90
CA ARG A 199 9.35 3.91 -17.33
C ARG A 199 10.53 2.96 -17.51
N ALA A 200 10.43 1.99 -18.43
CA ALA A 200 11.49 1.01 -18.73
C ALA A 200 12.01 0.24 -17.50
N TYR A 201 11.16 0.10 -16.48
CA TYR A 201 11.49 -0.67 -15.30
C TYR A 201 11.43 -2.18 -15.60
N ASP A 202 12.39 -2.92 -15.09
CA ASP A 202 12.38 -4.38 -15.00
C ASP A 202 12.85 -4.76 -13.61
N ARG A 203 12.19 -5.74 -12.96
CA ARG A 203 12.57 -6.20 -11.63
C ARG A 203 14.03 -6.67 -11.59
N SER A 204 14.56 -7.25 -12.66
CA SER A 204 15.96 -7.68 -12.74
C SER A 204 16.94 -6.52 -12.63
N GLY A 205 16.51 -5.28 -12.90
CA GLY A 205 17.28 -4.07 -12.66
C GLY A 205 17.69 -3.91 -11.20
N ALA A 206 16.88 -4.36 -10.25
CA ALA A 206 17.22 -4.40 -8.81
C ALA A 206 17.86 -5.74 -8.37
N GLY A 207 18.22 -6.63 -9.30
CA GLY A 207 18.84 -7.92 -9.01
C GLY A 207 17.87 -9.06 -8.71
N GLN A 208 18.39 -10.30 -8.73
CA GLN A 208 17.56 -11.51 -8.66
C GLN A 208 16.83 -11.66 -7.32
N THR A 209 17.40 -11.18 -6.22
CA THR A 209 16.75 -11.18 -4.90
C THR A 209 15.46 -10.38 -4.92
N TRP A 210 15.44 -9.21 -5.59
CA TRP A 210 14.22 -8.43 -5.76
C TRP A 210 13.19 -9.15 -6.62
N VAL A 211 13.62 -9.79 -7.72
CA VAL A 211 12.72 -10.59 -8.58
C VAL A 211 11.99 -11.66 -7.76
N GLN A 212 12.73 -12.42 -6.95
CA GLN A 212 12.17 -13.48 -6.10
C GLN A 212 11.27 -12.92 -5.01
N PHE A 213 11.70 -11.84 -4.36
CA PHE A 213 10.93 -11.22 -3.28
C PHE A 213 9.61 -10.64 -3.81
N ALA A 214 9.65 -9.88 -4.90
CA ALA A 214 8.47 -9.35 -5.56
C ALA A 214 7.49 -10.45 -5.99
N ALA A 215 7.99 -11.56 -6.54
CA ALA A 215 7.17 -12.72 -6.90
C ALA A 215 6.50 -13.37 -5.66
N ALA A 216 7.19 -13.45 -4.53
CA ALA A 216 6.62 -13.95 -3.28
C ALA A 216 5.51 -13.03 -2.74
N LEU A 217 5.71 -11.71 -2.85
CA LEU A 217 4.72 -10.72 -2.42
C LEU A 217 3.45 -10.75 -3.28
N GLU A 218 3.60 -10.75 -4.61
CA GLU A 218 2.43 -10.73 -5.52
C GLU A 218 1.64 -12.03 -5.52
N SER A 219 2.29 -13.15 -5.18
CA SER A 219 1.63 -14.46 -5.04
C SER A 219 0.97 -14.67 -3.68
N ARG A 220 1.16 -13.76 -2.71
CA ARG A 220 0.56 -13.89 -1.37
C ARG A 220 -0.97 -13.81 -1.46
N PRO A 221 -1.74 -14.77 -0.90
CA PRO A 221 -3.20 -14.78 -1.01
C PRO A 221 -3.90 -13.49 -0.55
N SER A 222 -3.46 -12.89 0.56
CA SER A 222 -4.01 -11.61 1.06
C SER A 222 -3.75 -10.44 0.09
N VAL A 223 -2.60 -10.42 -0.58
CA VAL A 223 -2.26 -9.43 -1.60
C VAL A 223 -3.14 -9.62 -2.84
N ILE A 224 -3.29 -10.87 -3.31
CA ILE A 224 -4.16 -11.22 -4.43
C ILE A 224 -5.62 -10.82 -4.15
N LYS A 225 -6.14 -11.18 -2.97
CA LYS A 225 -7.50 -10.88 -2.53
C LYS A 225 -7.83 -9.39 -2.53
N THR A 226 -6.85 -8.54 -2.24
CA THR A 226 -7.04 -7.09 -2.10
C THR A 226 -6.65 -6.31 -3.36
N THR A 227 -6.35 -7.01 -4.44
CA THR A 227 -5.95 -6.42 -5.73
C THR A 227 -7.13 -6.40 -6.71
N SER A 228 -7.38 -5.22 -7.28
CA SER A 228 -8.36 -5.04 -8.38
C SER A 228 -7.75 -5.38 -9.74
N ASP A 229 -8.56 -5.44 -10.78
CA ASP A 229 -8.09 -5.78 -12.12
C ASP A 229 -7.10 -4.71 -12.65
N ARG A 230 -6.01 -5.17 -13.29
CA ARG A 230 -4.85 -4.34 -13.68
C ARG A 230 -5.26 -3.14 -14.53
N GLU A 231 -6.15 -3.35 -15.49
CA GLU A 231 -6.64 -2.33 -16.42
C GLU A 231 -7.34 -1.16 -15.72
N ARG A 232 -7.78 -1.33 -14.47
CA ARG A 232 -8.42 -0.28 -13.68
C ARG A 232 -7.43 0.71 -13.07
N TYR A 233 -6.16 0.32 -12.89
CA TYR A 233 -5.14 1.21 -12.34
C TYR A 233 -4.62 2.22 -13.37
N ALA A 234 -4.64 1.89 -14.67
CA ALA A 234 -4.06 2.75 -15.70
C ALA A 234 -4.69 4.16 -15.76
N PRO A 235 -6.02 4.35 -15.73
CA PRO A 235 -6.63 5.68 -15.70
C PRO A 235 -6.20 6.52 -14.48
N ILE A 236 -6.04 5.86 -13.32
CA ILE A 236 -5.68 6.48 -12.04
C ILE A 236 -4.23 6.97 -12.09
N TYR A 237 -3.33 6.13 -12.60
CA TYR A 237 -1.93 6.48 -12.77
C TYR A 237 -1.69 7.45 -13.93
N GLY A 238 -2.59 7.54 -14.91
CA GLY A 238 -2.48 8.43 -16.06
C GLY A 238 -2.19 9.89 -15.68
N ARG A 239 -2.88 10.42 -14.66
CA ARG A 239 -2.64 11.79 -14.17
C ARG A 239 -1.33 11.93 -13.41
N TYR A 240 -0.87 10.90 -12.70
CA TYR A 240 0.46 10.91 -12.08
C TYR A 240 1.58 10.85 -13.12
N LEU A 241 1.42 10.05 -14.17
CA LEU A 241 2.39 9.90 -15.27
C LEU A 241 2.62 11.22 -16.02
N ARG A 242 1.58 12.05 -16.14
CA ARG A 242 1.65 13.42 -16.70
C ARG A 242 2.01 14.50 -15.66
N ASN A 243 2.24 14.11 -14.40
CA ASN A 243 2.46 15.02 -13.27
C ASN A 243 1.32 16.06 -13.07
N GLU A 244 0.09 15.69 -13.41
CA GLU A 244 -1.13 16.52 -13.32
C GLU A 244 -2.03 16.13 -12.13
N SER A 245 -1.71 15.02 -11.45
CA SER A 245 -2.47 14.54 -10.29
C SER A 245 -2.53 15.60 -9.20
N GLN A 246 -3.73 15.84 -8.67
CA GLN A 246 -4.00 16.82 -7.61
C GLN A 246 -4.08 16.17 -6.21
N SER A 247 -3.72 14.90 -6.09
CA SER A 247 -3.72 14.22 -4.80
C SER A 247 -2.78 14.91 -3.79
N GLU A 248 -3.11 14.79 -2.50
CA GLU A 248 -2.27 15.33 -1.42
C GLU A 248 -0.84 14.78 -1.49
N PHE A 249 -0.69 13.50 -1.86
CA PHE A 249 0.63 12.87 -2.02
C PHE A 249 1.43 13.45 -3.19
N ALA A 250 0.81 13.64 -4.37
CA ALA A 250 1.49 14.26 -5.50
C ALA A 250 1.92 15.70 -5.19
N ASN A 251 1.06 16.45 -4.47
CA ASN A 251 1.36 17.80 -4.03
C ASN A 251 2.54 17.84 -3.04
N ALA A 252 2.56 16.96 -2.06
CA ALA A 252 3.65 16.87 -1.09
C ALA A 252 5.00 16.56 -1.78
N LEU A 253 5.02 15.60 -2.70
CA LEU A 253 6.20 15.25 -3.48
C LEU A 253 6.74 16.42 -4.32
N ARG A 254 5.86 17.15 -5.02
CA ARG A 254 6.27 18.35 -5.79
C ARG A 254 6.85 19.45 -4.91
N GLN A 255 6.39 19.55 -3.67
CA GLN A 255 6.87 20.54 -2.69
C GLN A 255 8.10 20.06 -1.91
N GLY A 256 8.59 18.83 -2.16
CA GLY A 256 9.69 18.22 -1.41
C GLY A 256 9.34 17.97 0.07
N LYS A 257 8.05 17.89 0.40
CA LYS A 257 7.58 17.65 1.77
C LYS A 257 7.44 16.14 2.03
N PRO A 258 7.67 15.70 3.28
CA PRO A 258 7.26 14.36 3.68
C PRO A 258 5.74 14.22 3.57
N PHE A 259 5.29 13.01 3.26
CA PHE A 259 3.89 12.61 3.23
C PHE A 259 3.72 11.38 4.12
#